data_AF-A0A0C9VY76-F1
#
_entry.id   AF-A0A0C9VY76-F1
#
_cell.length_a   1.000
_cell.length_b   1.000
_cell.length_c   1.000
_cell.angle_alpha   90.00
_cell.angle_beta   90.00
_cell.angle_gamma   90.00
#
_symmetry.space_group_name_H-M   'P 1'
#
loop_
_entity.id
_entity.type
_entity.pdbx_description
1 polymer ?
#
loop_
_entity_poly.entity_id
_entity_poly.type
_entity_poly.pdbx_seq_one_letter_code
_entity_poly.pdbx_strand_id
1 'polypeptide(L)'
;WPSLFSGIDIIANRITPRHQDQGSCAEAYDLLVSIGEGHDARLDLCDFKASIGYGPGTLVFLTGRVLRHSVAKWSRGERIVVA
;
A
#
# COMPACT_ATOMS: atom_id res chain seq x y z
N TRP A 1 8.92 -2.19 17.19
CA TRP A 1 9.58 -1.86 15.93
C TRP A 1 10.17 -0.46 16.05
N PRO A 2 11.48 -0.29 16.30
CA PRO A 2 12.07 1.03 16.26
C PRO A 2 12.25 1.40 14.78
N SER A 3 11.31 2.16 14.23
CA SER A 3 11.55 2.80 12.93
C SER A 3 12.58 3.91 13.17
N LEU A 4 13.79 3.76 12.60
CA LEU A 4 14.81 4.81 12.63
C LEU A 4 14.45 5.99 11.70
N PHE A 5 13.43 5.83 10.86
CA PHE A 5 12.93 6.86 9.95
C PHE A 5 11.41 6.72 9.80
N SER A 6 10.65 7.55 10.51
CA SER A 6 9.19 7.61 10.33
C SER A 6 8.86 8.61 9.22
N GLY A 7 9.20 8.26 7.97
CA GLY A 7 8.49 8.86 6.85
C GLY A 7 7.04 8.41 6.94
N ILE A 8 6.12 9.35 7.14
CA ILE A 8 4.68 9.06 7.10
C ILE A 8 4.15 9.78 5.87
N ASP A 9 3.66 9.00 4.91
CA ASP A 9 3.01 9.54 3.72
C ASP A 9 1.50 9.33 3.78
N ILE A 10 0.77 10.29 3.24
CA ILE A 10 -0.69 10.20 3.06
C ILE A 10 -1.01 10.05 1.58
N ILE A 11 -1.61 8.92 1.23
CA ILE A 11 -2.03 8.62 -0.14
C ILE A 11 -3.56 8.70 -0.21
N ALA A 12 -4.07 9.84 -0.69
CA ALA A 12 -5.51 10.09 -0.84
C ALA A 12 -5.96 9.96 -2.30
N ASN A 13 -6.94 9.09 -2.56
CA ASN A 13 -7.60 8.87 -3.86
C ASN A 13 -6.67 8.71 -5.07
N ARG A 14 -5.45 8.25 -4.81
CA ARG A 14 -4.40 8.08 -5.81
C ARG A 14 -4.36 6.64 -6.28
N ILE A 15 -4.41 6.44 -7.59
CA ILE A 15 -3.93 5.18 -8.19
C ILE A 15 -2.43 5.07 -7.98
N THR A 16 -1.94 3.87 -7.70
CA THR A 16 -0.51 3.61 -7.52
C THR A 16 -0.07 2.68 -8.64
N PRO A 17 0.62 3.17 -9.68
CA PRO A 17 1.16 2.34 -10.74
C PRO A 17 2.08 1.25 -10.20
N ARG A 18 2.32 0.20 -11.00
CA ARG A 18 3.23 -0.88 -10.63
C ARG A 18 4.65 -0.34 -10.42
N HIS A 19 5.19 -0.55 -9.21
CA HIS A 19 6.54 -0.11 -8.84
C HIS A 19 7.10 -0.95 -7.69
N GLN A 20 8.35 -0.65 -7.34
CA GLN A 20 9.00 -0.99 -6.07
C GLN A 20 9.45 0.34 -5.45
N ASP A 21 9.48 0.39 -4.13
CA ASP A 21 9.96 1.57 -3.42
C ASP A 21 11.47 1.71 -3.54
N GLN A 22 11.92 2.95 -3.60
CA GLN A 22 13.33 3.32 -3.67
C GLN A 22 13.78 3.95 -2.35
N GLY A 23 15.07 3.81 -2.01
CA GLY A 23 15.67 4.49 -0.87
C GLY A 23 15.62 3.76 0.48
N SER A 24 14.87 2.66 0.60
CA SER A 24 14.87 1.80 1.80
C SER A 24 15.84 0.59 1.68
N CYS A 25 16.05 -0.19 2.74
CA CYS A 25 16.74 -1.48 2.67
C CYS A 25 15.77 -2.63 2.32
N ALA A 26 16.27 -3.80 1.95
CA ALA A 26 15.41 -4.89 1.47
C ALA A 26 14.57 -5.53 2.58
N GLU A 27 15.07 -5.45 3.81
CA GLU A 27 14.49 -6.00 5.03
C GLU A 27 13.52 -5.03 5.72
N ALA A 28 13.48 -3.77 5.28
CA ALA A 28 12.57 -2.78 5.81
C ALA A 28 11.14 -3.08 5.36
N TYR A 29 10.21 -2.86 6.28
CA TYR A 29 8.78 -2.99 6.01
C TYR A 29 8.11 -1.63 6.01
N ASP A 30 7.23 -1.45 5.05
CA ASP A 30 6.26 -0.37 5.00
C ASP A 30 4.97 -0.84 5.67
N LEU A 31 4.41 0.00 6.53
CA LEU A 31 3.14 -0.25 7.21
C LEU A 31 2.05 0.55 6.50
N LEU A 32 1.27 -0.12 5.67
CA LEU A 32 0.15 0.50 5.00
C LEU A 32 -1.15 0.28 5.77
N VAL A 33 -1.80 1.37 6.17
CA VAL A 33 -3.10 1.35 6.83
C VAL A 33 -4.13 1.96 5.90
N SER A 34 -5.00 1.12 5.32
CA SER A 34 -6.08 1.58 4.47
C SER A 34 -7.28 2.02 5.28
N ILE A 35 -7.62 3.29 5.13
CA ILE A 35 -8.75 3.97 5.74
C ILE A 35 -9.55 4.71 4.66
N GLY A 36 -10.54 5.48 5.07
CA GLY A 36 -11.53 6.10 4.17
C GLY A 36 -12.86 5.36 4.25
N GLU A 37 -13.72 5.58 3.27
CA GLU A 37 -15.12 5.17 3.36
C GLU A 37 -15.62 4.53 2.07
N GLY A 38 -16.25 3.37 2.22
CA GLY A 38 -16.98 2.69 1.14
C GLY A 38 -16.14 2.11 0.00
N HIS A 39 -14.82 2.31 -0.01
CA HIS A 39 -13.98 1.89 -1.13
C HIS A 39 -13.69 0.39 -1.17
N ASP A 40 -13.57 -0.12 -2.40
CA ASP A 40 -13.35 -1.54 -2.71
C ASP A 40 -12.00 -1.78 -3.40
N ALA A 41 -11.01 -0.96 -3.06
CA ALA A 41 -9.68 -1.04 -3.63
C ALA A 41 -9.01 -2.40 -3.35
N ARG A 42 -8.10 -2.77 -4.24
CA ARG A 42 -7.30 -3.99 -4.15
C ARG A 42 -5.82 -3.63 -4.24
N LEU A 43 -5.01 -4.37 -3.49
CA LEU A 43 -3.55 -4.29 -3.58
C LEU A 43 -3.07 -5.47 -4.43
N ASP A 44 -2.44 -5.16 -5.55
CA ASP A 44 -1.87 -6.18 -6.44
C ASP A 44 -0.42 -6.46 -6.04
N LEU A 45 -0.14 -7.69 -5.62
CA LEU A 45 1.20 -8.19 -5.33
C LEU A 45 1.70 -8.95 -6.55
N CYS A 46 2.45 -8.22 -7.37
CA CYS A 46 2.74 -8.56 -8.75
C CYS A 46 3.57 -9.84 -8.90
N ASP A 47 4.53 -10.03 -8.01
CA ASP A 47 5.45 -11.17 -8.02
C ASP A 47 4.75 -12.48 -7.64
N PHE A 48 3.68 -12.38 -6.84
CA PHE A 48 2.84 -13.52 -6.46
C PHE A 48 1.66 -13.75 -7.40
N LYS A 49 1.47 -12.89 -8.42
CA LYS A 49 0.27 -12.87 -9.29
C LYS A 49 -1.02 -12.88 -8.47
N ALA A 50 -1.01 -12.21 -7.32
CA ALA A 50 -2.10 -12.18 -6.38
C ALA A 50 -2.64 -10.76 -6.24
N SER A 51 -3.95 -10.66 -5.98
CA SER A 51 -4.62 -9.40 -5.68
C SER A 51 -5.40 -9.59 -4.40
N ILE A 52 -5.11 -8.80 -3.37
CA ILE A 52 -5.74 -8.92 -2.05
C ILE A 52 -6.72 -7.79 -1.80
N GLY A 53 -7.76 -8.06 -1.01
CA GLY A 53 -8.72 -7.04 -0.59
C GLY A 53 -8.02 -5.95 0.23
N TYR A 54 -8.22 -4.69 -0.14
CA TYR A 54 -7.52 -3.55 0.43
C TYR A 54 -8.50 -2.40 0.65
N GLY A 55 -9.60 -2.71 1.36
CA GLY A 55 -10.64 -1.76 1.74
C GLY A 55 -10.35 -1.08 3.09
N PRO A 56 -11.28 -0.25 3.59
CA PRO A 56 -11.16 0.38 4.90
C PRO A 56 -10.95 -0.66 6.01
N GLY A 57 -9.99 -0.40 6.90
CA GLY A 57 -9.61 -1.26 8.02
C GLY A 57 -8.55 -2.32 7.68
N THR A 58 -8.13 -2.44 6.42
CA THR A 58 -7.03 -3.34 6.04
C THR A 58 -5.67 -2.75 6.44
N LEU A 59 -4.86 -3.56 7.10
CA LEU A 59 -3.47 -3.26 7.43
C LEU A 59 -2.55 -4.24 6.67
N VAL A 60 -1.51 -3.71 6.02
CA VAL A 60 -0.53 -4.51 5.27
C VAL A 60 0.87 -4.12 5.71
N PHE A 61 1.64 -5.12 6.13
CA PHE A 61 3.10 -5.02 6.20
C PHE A 61 3.68 -5.63 4.93
N LEU A 62 4.45 -4.86 4.18
CA LEU A 62 5.18 -5.37 3.01
C LEU A 62 6.59 -4.79 2.95
N THR A 63 7.49 -5.51 2.31
CA THR A 63 8.82 -5.00 1.95
C THR A 63 8.71 -4.28 0.60
N GLY A 64 8.41 -2.98 0.58
CA GLY A 64 8.12 -2.22 -0.63
C GLY A 64 9.27 -2.17 -1.63
N ARG A 65 10.52 -2.25 -1.13
CA ARG A 65 11.72 -2.39 -1.98
C ARG A 65 11.78 -3.72 -2.74
N VAL A 66 11.27 -4.80 -2.14
CA VAL A 66 11.39 -6.16 -2.69
C VAL A 66 10.17 -6.51 -3.53
N LEU A 67 8.96 -6.23 -3.03
CA LEU A 67 7.72 -6.66 -3.66
C LEU A 67 7.19 -5.60 -4.62
N ARG A 68 7.05 -5.97 -5.90
CA ARG A 68 6.35 -5.12 -6.86
C ARG A 68 4.88 -5.06 -6.51
N HIS A 69 4.37 -3.84 -6.34
CA HIS A 69 3.00 -3.63 -5.92
C HIS A 69 2.33 -2.47 -6.67
N SER A 70 0.99 -2.52 -6.72
CA SER A 70 0.17 -1.47 -7.31
C SER A 70 -1.22 -1.44 -6.71
N VAL A 71 -1.88 -0.29 -6.86
CA VAL A 71 -3.31 -0.11 -6.60
C VAL A 71 -3.92 0.51 -7.85
N ALA A 72 -4.69 -0.28 -8.59
CA ALA A 72 -5.43 0.19 -9.76
C ALA A 72 -6.63 1.07 -9.34
N LYS A 73 -7.37 1.58 -10.33
CA LYS A 73 -8.63 2.28 -10.09
C LYS A 73 -9.65 1.32 -9.46
N TRP A 74 -10.38 1.80 -8.45
CA TRP A 74 -11.46 1.08 -7.77
C TRP A 74 -12.83 1.64 -8.18
N SER A 75 -13.93 0.99 -7.77
CA SER A 75 -15.25 1.26 -8.35
C SER A 75 -16.03 2.34 -7.62
N ARG A 76 -15.82 2.50 -6.31
CA ARG A 76 -16.59 3.42 -5.46
C ARG A 76 -15.82 3.89 -4.23
N GLY A 77 -16.31 4.93 -3.57
CA GLY A 77 -15.81 5.37 -2.28
C GLY A 77 -14.44 6.04 -2.32
N GLU A 78 -14.03 6.51 -1.16
CA GLU A 78 -12.85 7.34 -0.95
C GLU A 78 -11.77 6.51 -0.25
N ARG A 79 -10.57 6.47 -0.83
CA ARG A 79 -9.43 5.73 -0.29
C ARG A 79 -8.41 6.71 0.30
N ILE A 80 -8.07 6.50 1.56
CA ILE A 80 -6.98 7.21 2.23
C ILE A 80 -6.05 6.16 2.82
N VAL A 81 -4.74 6.30 2.63
CA VAL A 81 -3.76 5.38 3.22
C VAL A 81 -2.70 6.16 3.97
N VAL A 82 -2.40 5.70 5.17
CA VAL A 82 -1.20 6.06 5.92
C VAL A 82 -0.15 5.02 5.58
N ALA A 83 0.99 5.46 5.02
CA ALA A 83 2.10 4.62 4.60
C ALA A 83 3.37 4.99 5.37
#